data_AF-A0A415X8K7-F1
#
_entry.id   AF-A0A415X8K7-F1
#
_cell.length_a   1.000
_cell.length_b   1.000
_cell.length_c   1.000
_cell.angle_alpha   90.00
_cell.angle_beta   90.00
_cell.angle_gamma   90.00
#
_symmetry.space_group_name_H-M   'P 1'
#
loop_
_entity.id
_entity.type
_entity.pdbx_description
1 polymer ?
#
loop_
_entity_poly.entity_id
_entity_poly.type
_entity_poly.pdbx_seq_one_letter_code
_entity_poly.pdbx_strand_id
1 'polypeptide(L)'
;METAEKNRKIKEFVIAEVLFGALLFLRYYEAWVHRINGTMMAFSYKYGFISRGLIGTIYQGLDKILPINMMTYQACVGYTLVITLLFYATVLGLFVLCLKRARAEYLDVMRYLMLFLTIFTVPMFASHYNFGRLDIYCVFLSLLGAMLLIQGKAEWLLIPISALGVMVHQGYVFMFFNIILVLLMYKILSTEGKERKKYITIFALSLLVACILFFWFELFAHANGNGIYEEIVASAKKLCKNGKIHQDVVDKEILGIDLTGREVKYHRMNAVQFPIFILLMLPYILLMVRFFKGLIAQAAEKKNKIKYIFVAIGAGTILPDLLLKVDFGRWMYAIIAYYCVVLLALFAMGDEAVGRQFVLAVERIKKHGFAALVMLLYPLIFQPLWDVAICSVVAKLAGYINTGLGLGWW
;
A
#
# COMPACT_ATOMS: atom_id res chain seq x y z
N MET A 1 -0.95 -9.44 -36.89
CA MET A 1 0.50 -9.22 -36.67
C MET A 1 0.75 -8.39 -35.41
N GLU A 2 0.09 -7.23 -35.27
CA GLU A 2 0.22 -6.31 -34.12
C GLU A 2 -0.12 -6.93 -32.75
N THR A 3 -1.19 -7.74 -32.65
CA THR A 3 -1.57 -8.43 -31.40
C THR A 3 -0.54 -9.49 -30.96
N ALA A 4 0.06 -10.19 -31.93
CA ALA A 4 1.08 -11.20 -31.63
C ALA A 4 2.37 -10.56 -31.12
N GLU A 5 2.79 -9.44 -31.74
CA GLU A 5 3.94 -8.66 -31.29
C GLU A 5 3.72 -8.07 -29.89
N LYS A 6 2.53 -7.50 -29.63
CA LYS A 6 2.15 -7.03 -28.29
C LYS A 6 2.25 -8.14 -27.25
N ASN A 7 1.71 -9.32 -27.54
CA ASN A 7 1.75 -10.46 -26.62
C ASN A 7 3.18 -10.95 -26.37
N ARG A 8 4.04 -10.95 -27.40
CA ARG A 8 5.47 -11.28 -27.26
C ARG A 8 6.16 -10.28 -26.31
N LYS A 9 5.98 -8.99 -26.55
CA LYS A 9 6.49 -7.90 -25.71
C LYS A 9 6.03 -8.05 -24.25
N ILE A 10 4.75 -8.37 -24.02
CA ILE A 10 4.24 -8.60 -22.65
C ILE A 10 4.94 -9.79 -22.01
N LYS A 11 5.10 -10.91 -22.71
CA LYS A 11 5.77 -12.10 -22.20
C LYS A 11 7.22 -11.83 -21.81
N GLU A 12 7.97 -11.15 -22.68
CA GLU A 12 9.37 -10.75 -22.41
C GLU A 12 9.47 -9.90 -21.15
N PHE A 13 8.60 -8.90 -21.02
CA PHE A 13 8.56 -8.04 -19.83
C PHE A 13 8.22 -8.81 -18.57
N VAL A 14 7.21 -9.69 -18.60
CA VAL A 14 6.80 -10.50 -17.44
C VAL A 14 7.94 -11.39 -16.96
N ILE A 15 8.71 -11.99 -17.86
CA ILE A 15 9.88 -12.80 -17.49
C ILE A 15 10.94 -11.92 -16.82
N ALA A 16 11.27 -10.77 -17.41
CA ALA A 16 12.24 -9.84 -16.83
C ALA A 16 11.78 -9.33 -15.45
N GLU A 17 10.49 -9.04 -15.29
CA GLU A 17 9.86 -8.57 -14.06
C GLU A 17 9.91 -9.63 -12.96
N VAL A 18 9.63 -10.90 -13.28
CA VAL A 18 9.75 -12.01 -12.33
C VAL A 18 11.18 -12.20 -11.88
N LEU A 19 12.15 -12.14 -12.80
CA LEU A 19 13.58 -12.25 -12.46
C LEU A 19 14.02 -11.07 -11.58
N PHE A 20 13.65 -9.84 -11.95
CA PHE A 20 13.98 -8.65 -11.18
C PHE A 20 13.35 -8.65 -9.79
N GLY A 21 12.06 -8.98 -9.69
CA GLY A 21 11.35 -9.15 -8.43
C GLY A 21 11.97 -10.25 -7.56
N ALA A 22 12.38 -11.37 -8.14
CA ALA A 22 13.07 -12.44 -7.41
C ALA A 22 14.44 -11.98 -6.88
N LEU A 23 15.21 -11.23 -7.67
CA LEU A 23 16.50 -10.66 -7.22
C LEU A 23 16.30 -9.69 -6.05
N LEU A 24 15.30 -8.80 -6.13
CA LEU A 24 14.95 -7.91 -5.01
C LEU A 24 14.49 -8.71 -3.79
N PHE A 25 13.66 -9.73 -3.97
CA PHE A 25 13.21 -10.58 -2.87
C PHE A 25 14.39 -11.26 -2.18
N LEU A 26 15.27 -11.93 -2.94
CA LEU A 26 16.46 -12.61 -2.39
C LEU A 26 17.41 -11.63 -1.67
N ARG A 27 17.48 -10.38 -2.13
CA ARG A 27 18.31 -9.35 -1.50
C ARG A 27 17.78 -8.92 -0.12
N TYR A 28 16.48 -8.84 0.06
CA TYR A 28 15.86 -8.25 1.25
C TYR A 28 15.17 -9.25 2.17
N TYR A 29 14.93 -10.48 1.71
CA TYR A 29 14.27 -11.51 2.49
C TYR A 29 15.20 -12.08 3.56
N GLU A 30 14.83 -11.89 4.83
CA GLU A 30 15.60 -12.35 6.00
C GLU A 30 14.94 -13.53 6.74
N ALA A 31 13.86 -14.10 6.20
CA ALA A 31 13.07 -15.18 6.83
C ALA A 31 12.65 -14.88 8.28
N TRP A 32 12.38 -13.61 8.57
CA TRP A 32 12.15 -13.11 9.92
C TRP A 32 10.87 -12.26 10.00
N VAL A 33 9.91 -12.69 10.82
CA VAL A 33 8.71 -11.92 11.17
C VAL A 33 8.99 -11.10 12.43
N HIS A 34 8.85 -9.77 12.33
CA HIS A 34 9.02 -8.84 13.45
C HIS A 34 7.94 -9.04 14.54
N ARG A 35 8.29 -8.71 15.80
CA ARG A 35 7.41 -8.90 16.98
C ARG A 35 6.03 -8.28 16.82
N ILE A 36 5.93 -7.15 16.14
CA ILE A 36 4.67 -6.46 15.91
C ILE A 36 3.70 -7.30 15.07
N ASN A 37 4.22 -7.93 14.02
CA ASN A 37 3.46 -8.73 13.08
C ASN A 37 3.05 -10.06 13.74
N GLY A 38 3.98 -10.73 14.42
CA GLY A 38 3.66 -11.94 15.19
C GLY A 38 2.63 -11.71 16.30
N THR A 39 2.66 -10.54 16.95
CA THR A 39 1.67 -10.16 17.97
C THR A 39 0.28 -9.99 17.35
N MET A 40 0.17 -9.31 16.22
CA MET A 40 -1.12 -9.08 15.53
C MET A 40 -1.77 -10.39 15.07
N MET A 41 -1.01 -11.44 14.77
CA MET A 41 -1.55 -12.76 14.40
C MET A 41 -2.29 -13.46 15.55
N ALA A 42 -2.07 -13.03 16.80
CA ALA A 42 -2.82 -13.51 17.95
C ALA A 42 -4.22 -12.90 18.07
N PHE A 43 -4.46 -11.74 17.42
CA PHE A 43 -5.75 -11.05 17.50
C PHE A 43 -6.77 -11.77 16.64
N SER A 44 -7.88 -12.19 17.26
CA SER A 44 -8.89 -13.03 16.62
C SER A 44 -10.28 -12.67 17.11
N TYR A 45 -11.27 -12.82 16.24
CA TYR A 45 -12.68 -12.56 16.53
C TYR A 45 -13.31 -13.58 17.47
N LYS A 46 -12.58 -14.64 17.86
CA LYS A 46 -13.00 -15.48 19.00
C LYS A 46 -13.09 -14.69 20.32
N TYR A 47 -12.39 -13.54 20.41
CA TYR A 47 -12.40 -12.64 21.55
C TYR A 47 -13.46 -11.52 21.46
N GLY A 48 -14.35 -11.60 20.47
CA GLY A 48 -15.27 -10.52 20.11
C GLY A 48 -14.80 -9.73 18.88
N PHE A 49 -15.58 -8.76 18.43
CA PHE A 49 -15.31 -8.00 17.21
C PHE A 49 -14.25 -6.89 17.44
N ILE A 50 -13.03 -7.31 17.76
CA ILE A 50 -11.88 -6.48 18.14
C ILE A 50 -11.10 -5.91 16.94
N SER A 51 -10.30 -4.86 17.19
CA SER A 51 -9.43 -4.28 16.16
C SER A 51 -8.43 -5.31 15.61
N ARG A 52 -8.20 -5.29 14.28
CA ARG A 52 -7.23 -6.14 13.55
C ARG A 52 -7.44 -7.66 13.71
N GLY A 53 -8.62 -8.09 14.14
CA GLY A 53 -8.89 -9.50 14.44
C GLY A 53 -9.02 -10.43 13.22
N LEU A 54 -9.23 -9.89 12.01
CA LEU A 54 -9.54 -10.73 10.84
C LEU A 54 -8.42 -11.71 10.48
N ILE A 55 -7.17 -11.23 10.40
CA ILE A 55 -6.06 -12.08 9.95
C ILE A 55 -5.76 -13.18 10.96
N GLY A 56 -5.73 -12.89 12.26
CA GLY A 56 -5.54 -13.92 13.27
C GLY A 56 -6.74 -14.88 13.36
N THR A 57 -7.96 -14.44 13.05
CA THR A 57 -9.13 -15.34 12.91
C THR A 57 -8.92 -16.35 11.79
N ILE A 58 -8.49 -15.89 10.60
CA ILE A 58 -8.19 -16.77 9.47
C ILE A 58 -7.05 -17.73 9.83
N TYR A 59 -5.98 -17.21 10.42
CA TYR A 59 -4.80 -17.98 10.80
C TYR A 59 -5.13 -19.10 11.80
N GLN A 60 -5.87 -18.78 12.86
CA GLN A 60 -6.33 -19.76 13.85
C GLN A 60 -7.42 -20.69 13.30
N GLY A 61 -8.18 -20.26 12.30
CA GLY A 61 -9.09 -21.12 11.55
C GLY A 61 -8.32 -22.18 10.75
N LEU A 62 -7.21 -21.79 10.10
CA LEU A 62 -6.35 -22.72 9.38
C LEU A 62 -5.68 -23.73 10.30
N ASP A 63 -5.30 -23.35 11.53
CA ASP A 63 -4.77 -24.26 12.56
C ASP A 63 -5.72 -25.45 12.84
N LYS A 64 -7.03 -25.22 12.75
CA LYS A 64 -8.04 -26.27 12.99
C LYS A 64 -8.23 -27.22 11.80
N ILE A 65 -7.83 -26.80 10.60
CA ILE A 65 -8.12 -27.53 9.35
C ILE A 65 -6.85 -28.22 8.83
N LEU A 66 -5.70 -27.58 8.96
CA LEU A 66 -4.44 -28.09 8.46
C LEU A 66 -3.84 -29.11 9.44
N PRO A 67 -3.17 -30.17 8.95
CA PRO A 67 -2.51 -31.16 9.80
C PRO A 67 -1.18 -30.66 10.39
N ILE A 68 -0.99 -29.33 10.48
CA ILE A 68 0.23 -28.67 10.90
C ILE A 68 -0.14 -27.73 12.05
N ASN A 69 0.64 -27.75 13.14
CA ASN A 69 0.46 -26.81 14.25
C ASN A 69 0.86 -25.39 13.82
N MET A 70 -0.15 -24.58 13.49
CA MET A 70 0.01 -23.18 13.10
C MET A 70 0.31 -22.30 14.32
N MET A 71 0.03 -22.72 15.55
CA MET A 71 0.30 -21.94 16.77
C MET A 71 1.77 -21.97 17.21
N THR A 72 2.68 -21.83 16.25
CA THR A 72 4.14 -21.77 16.42
C THR A 72 4.75 -20.63 15.62
N TYR A 73 5.93 -20.16 16.04
CA TYR A 73 6.65 -19.11 15.33
C TYR A 73 7.03 -19.51 13.89
N GLN A 74 7.52 -20.73 13.68
CA GLN A 74 7.92 -21.20 12.35
C GLN A 74 6.72 -21.24 11.38
N ALA A 75 5.55 -21.70 11.84
CA ALA A 75 4.35 -21.69 11.02
C ALA A 75 3.90 -20.25 10.68
N CYS A 76 4.08 -19.30 11.60
CA CYS A 76 3.79 -17.89 11.34
C CYS A 76 4.68 -17.35 10.21
N VAL A 77 5.98 -17.65 10.25
CA VAL A 77 6.94 -17.27 9.18
C VAL A 77 6.54 -17.90 7.84
N GLY A 78 6.19 -19.19 7.84
CA GLY A 78 5.77 -19.91 6.63
C GLY A 78 4.47 -19.35 6.03
N TYR A 79 3.46 -19.11 6.86
CA TYR A 79 2.22 -18.47 6.44
C TYR A 79 2.45 -17.08 5.86
N THR A 80 3.26 -16.25 6.53
CA THR A 80 3.63 -14.92 6.03
C THR A 80 4.31 -15.03 4.67
N LEU A 81 5.23 -15.96 4.48
CA LEU A 81 5.89 -16.17 3.19
C LEU A 81 4.88 -16.51 2.09
N VAL A 82 3.96 -17.44 2.34
CA VAL A 82 2.91 -17.82 1.37
C VAL A 82 2.05 -16.61 0.99
N ILE A 83 1.59 -15.84 1.97
CA ILE A 83 0.80 -14.62 1.70
C ILE A 83 1.62 -13.60 0.89
N THR A 84 2.89 -13.40 1.22
CA THR A 84 3.76 -12.47 0.49
C THR A 84 3.94 -12.89 -0.96
N LEU A 85 4.12 -14.18 -1.24
CA LEU A 85 4.20 -14.70 -2.61
C LEU A 85 2.87 -14.56 -3.36
N LEU A 86 1.73 -14.83 -2.72
CA LEU A 86 0.39 -14.61 -3.31
C LEU A 86 0.14 -13.13 -3.62
N PHE A 87 0.60 -12.23 -2.76
CA PHE A 87 0.53 -10.80 -2.98
C PHE A 87 1.37 -10.38 -4.20
N TYR A 88 2.62 -10.83 -4.32
CA TYR A 88 3.43 -10.53 -5.51
C TYR A 88 2.88 -11.14 -6.79
N ALA A 89 2.31 -12.35 -6.73
CA ALA A 89 1.59 -12.94 -7.86
C ALA A 89 0.40 -12.06 -8.28
N THR A 90 -0.30 -11.44 -7.32
CA THR A 90 -1.39 -10.49 -7.60
C THR A 90 -0.89 -9.20 -8.22
N VAL A 91 0.22 -8.63 -7.74
CA VAL A 91 0.88 -7.47 -8.36
C VAL A 91 1.22 -7.77 -9.82
N LEU A 92 1.83 -8.92 -10.09
CA LEU A 92 2.14 -9.36 -11.45
C LEU A 92 0.87 -9.58 -12.28
N GLY A 93 -0.18 -10.16 -11.68
CA GLY A 93 -1.50 -10.31 -12.30
C GLY A 93 -2.13 -8.98 -12.72
N LEU A 94 -2.02 -7.95 -11.87
CA LEU A 94 -2.43 -6.59 -12.20
C LEU A 94 -1.59 -6.03 -13.36
N PHE A 95 -0.27 -6.22 -13.38
CA PHE A 95 0.59 -5.77 -14.48
C PHE A 95 0.18 -6.40 -15.81
N VAL A 96 0.00 -7.72 -15.83
CA VAL A 96 -0.46 -8.44 -17.02
C VAL A 96 -1.84 -7.94 -17.47
N LEU A 97 -2.77 -7.74 -16.54
CA LEU A 97 -4.10 -7.20 -16.85
C LEU A 97 -4.00 -5.82 -17.50
N CYS A 98 -3.21 -4.92 -16.92
CA CYS A 98 -3.04 -3.56 -17.41
C CYS A 98 -2.40 -3.54 -18.80
N LEU A 99 -1.31 -4.28 -19.03
CA LEU A 99 -0.63 -4.34 -20.33
C LEU A 99 -1.53 -4.95 -21.42
N LYS A 100 -2.33 -5.98 -21.08
CA LYS A 100 -3.26 -6.59 -22.04
C LYS A 100 -4.35 -5.62 -22.48
N ARG A 101 -4.88 -4.80 -21.57
CA ARG A 101 -5.97 -3.85 -21.86
C ARG A 101 -5.51 -2.52 -22.46
N ALA A 102 -4.33 -2.03 -22.12
CA ALA A 102 -3.83 -0.76 -22.64
C ALA A 102 -3.50 -0.83 -24.15
N ARG A 103 -3.41 0.32 -24.81
CA ARG A 103 -2.97 0.42 -26.22
C ARG A 103 -1.49 0.05 -26.36
N ALA A 104 -1.11 -0.50 -27.51
CA ALA A 104 0.25 -0.99 -27.75
C ALA A 104 1.31 0.14 -27.65
N GLU A 105 0.96 1.35 -28.07
CA GLU A 105 1.81 2.55 -27.99
C GLU A 105 2.23 2.94 -26.55
N TYR A 106 1.45 2.57 -25.54
CA TYR A 106 1.72 2.93 -24.14
C TYR A 106 2.49 1.88 -23.35
N LEU A 107 2.80 0.72 -23.95
CA LEU A 107 3.41 -0.40 -23.22
C LEU A 107 4.74 -0.03 -22.58
N ASP A 108 5.62 0.68 -23.31
CA ASP A 108 6.95 1.01 -22.81
C ASP A 108 6.90 1.96 -21.62
N VAL A 109 6.00 2.93 -21.65
CA VAL A 109 5.87 3.87 -20.54
C VAL A 109 5.21 3.23 -19.31
N MET A 110 4.24 2.32 -19.52
CA MET A 110 3.64 1.55 -18.44
C MET A 110 4.66 0.65 -17.74
N ARG A 111 5.58 0.03 -18.49
CA ARG A 111 6.65 -0.80 -17.93
C ARG A 111 7.56 -0.02 -16.98
N TYR A 112 7.87 1.24 -17.26
CA TYR A 112 8.64 2.06 -16.31
C TYR A 112 7.89 2.29 -15.00
N LEU A 113 6.58 2.51 -15.06
CA LEU A 113 5.75 2.68 -13.87
C LEU A 113 5.64 1.37 -13.07
N MET A 114 5.56 0.22 -13.76
CA MET A 114 5.56 -1.11 -13.13
C MET A 114 6.89 -1.40 -12.44
N LEU A 115 8.02 -1.18 -13.12
CA LEU A 115 9.36 -1.33 -12.54
C LEU A 115 9.54 -0.43 -11.32
N PHE A 116 9.09 0.84 -11.42
CA PHE A 116 9.13 1.77 -10.30
C PHE A 116 8.33 1.26 -9.11
N LEU A 117 7.10 0.77 -9.33
CA LEU A 117 6.30 0.17 -8.26
C LEU A 117 7.01 -1.03 -7.63
N THR A 118 7.57 -1.94 -8.43
CA THR A 118 8.28 -3.13 -7.95
C THR A 118 9.49 -2.82 -7.11
N ILE A 119 10.25 -1.77 -7.45
CA ILE A 119 11.40 -1.29 -6.65
C ILE A 119 10.97 -0.96 -5.22
N PHE A 120 9.76 -0.44 -5.00
CA PHE A 120 9.25 -0.17 -3.66
C PHE A 120 8.53 -1.38 -3.05
N THR A 121 7.61 -2.00 -3.79
CA THR A 121 6.71 -3.04 -3.29
C THR A 121 7.43 -4.30 -2.83
N VAL A 122 8.45 -4.76 -3.58
CA VAL A 122 9.15 -5.99 -3.20
C VAL A 122 9.97 -5.79 -1.92
N PRO A 123 10.90 -4.81 -1.83
CA PRO A 123 11.68 -4.59 -0.61
C PRO A 123 10.80 -4.23 0.60
N MET A 124 9.71 -3.47 0.39
CA MET A 124 8.74 -3.14 1.42
C MET A 124 8.24 -4.39 2.13
N PHE A 125 7.80 -5.41 1.40
CA PHE A 125 7.19 -6.60 2.02
C PHE A 125 8.11 -7.82 2.17
N ALA A 126 9.34 -7.76 1.65
CA ALA A 126 10.35 -8.79 1.85
C ALA A 126 11.24 -8.51 3.08
N SER A 127 11.50 -7.24 3.38
CA SER A 127 12.40 -6.84 4.47
C SER A 127 11.83 -7.14 5.86
N HIS A 128 12.70 -7.42 6.83
CA HIS A 128 12.29 -7.78 8.19
C HIS A 128 11.46 -6.71 8.91
N TYR A 129 11.57 -5.43 8.52
CA TYR A 129 10.79 -4.34 9.10
C TYR A 129 9.28 -4.51 8.88
N ASN A 130 8.90 -5.07 7.74
CA ASN A 130 7.53 -5.07 7.24
C ASN A 130 7.07 -6.46 6.74
N PHE A 131 7.92 -7.48 6.82
CA PHE A 131 7.57 -8.87 6.50
C PHE A 131 6.46 -9.36 7.45
N GLY A 132 5.27 -9.60 6.90
CA GLY A 132 4.06 -9.99 7.65
C GLY A 132 3.23 -8.84 8.20
N ARG A 133 3.56 -7.60 7.84
CA ARG A 133 2.76 -6.42 8.21
C ARG A 133 1.36 -6.52 7.60
N LEU A 134 0.35 -6.08 8.36
CA LEU A 134 -1.05 -6.10 7.92
C LEU A 134 -1.31 -5.30 6.62
N ASP A 135 -0.45 -4.31 6.33
CA ASP A 135 -0.46 -3.50 5.11
C ASP A 135 -0.46 -4.34 3.84
N ILE A 136 0.19 -5.52 3.84
CA ILE A 136 0.24 -6.38 2.66
C ILE A 136 -1.17 -6.83 2.24
N TYR A 137 -2.01 -7.19 3.21
CA TYR A 137 -3.39 -7.61 2.97
C TYR A 137 -4.26 -6.42 2.57
N CYS A 138 -4.04 -5.25 3.18
CA CYS A 138 -4.73 -4.01 2.82
C CYS A 138 -4.46 -3.61 1.37
N VAL A 139 -3.19 -3.59 0.95
CA VAL A 139 -2.82 -3.32 -0.44
C VAL A 139 -3.40 -4.40 -1.35
N PHE A 140 -3.25 -5.67 -0.98
CA PHE A 140 -3.78 -6.80 -1.74
C PHE A 140 -5.27 -6.62 -2.05
N LEU A 141 -6.09 -6.27 -1.06
CA LEU A 141 -7.51 -5.99 -1.22
C LEU A 141 -7.78 -4.81 -2.16
N SER A 142 -7.01 -3.72 -2.07
CA SER A 142 -7.11 -2.60 -3.01
C SER A 142 -6.70 -2.96 -4.44
N LEU A 143 -5.69 -3.82 -4.62
CA LEU A 143 -5.30 -4.30 -5.96
C LEU A 143 -6.41 -5.16 -6.57
N LEU A 144 -7.00 -6.07 -5.80
CA LEU A 144 -8.16 -6.84 -6.24
C LEU A 144 -9.32 -5.91 -6.63
N GLY A 145 -9.61 -4.90 -5.82
CA GLY A 145 -10.62 -3.89 -6.13
C GLY A 145 -10.34 -3.13 -7.43
N ALA A 146 -9.09 -2.69 -7.63
CA ALA A 146 -8.67 -2.04 -8.87
C ALA A 146 -8.82 -2.99 -10.08
N MET A 147 -8.45 -4.27 -9.95
CA MET A 147 -8.62 -5.27 -11.01
C MET A 147 -10.10 -5.47 -11.39
N LEU A 148 -11.02 -5.51 -10.41
CA LEU A 148 -12.47 -5.61 -10.67
C LEU A 148 -12.99 -4.39 -11.45
N LEU A 149 -12.56 -3.17 -11.07
CA LEU A 149 -12.94 -1.92 -11.75
C LEU A 149 -12.35 -1.82 -13.16
N ILE A 150 -11.10 -2.24 -13.34
CA ILE A 150 -10.47 -2.34 -14.66
C ILE A 150 -11.27 -3.31 -15.51
N GLN A 151 -11.61 -4.48 -14.96
CA GLN A 151 -12.32 -5.52 -15.71
C GLN A 151 -13.76 -5.16 -16.05
N GLY A 152 -14.43 -4.37 -15.21
CA GLY A 152 -15.85 -4.09 -15.30
C GLY A 152 -16.72 -5.28 -14.88
N LYS A 153 -16.19 -6.19 -14.06
CA LYS A 153 -16.85 -7.44 -13.65
C LYS A 153 -16.86 -7.56 -12.13
N ALA A 154 -17.97 -8.07 -11.59
CA ALA A 154 -18.17 -8.28 -10.15
C ALA A 154 -17.82 -7.06 -9.28
N GLU A 155 -18.05 -5.84 -9.79
CA GLU A 155 -17.69 -4.57 -9.13
C GLU A 155 -18.44 -4.36 -7.80
N TRP A 156 -19.55 -5.07 -7.56
CA TRP A 156 -20.25 -5.09 -6.28
C TRP A 156 -19.43 -5.70 -5.14
N LEU A 157 -18.42 -6.52 -5.44
CA LEU A 157 -17.48 -7.06 -4.45
C LEU A 157 -16.61 -5.97 -3.79
N LEU A 158 -16.59 -4.75 -4.33
CA LEU A 158 -15.90 -3.62 -3.70
C LEU A 158 -16.46 -3.29 -2.31
N ILE A 159 -17.76 -3.52 -2.07
CA ILE A 159 -18.39 -3.27 -0.78
C ILE A 159 -17.81 -4.23 0.29
N PRO A 160 -17.86 -5.57 0.12
CA PRO A 160 -17.22 -6.47 1.07
C PRO A 160 -15.69 -6.32 1.12
N ILE A 161 -15.01 -6.01 0.01
CA ILE A 161 -13.56 -5.70 0.04
C ILE A 161 -13.26 -4.51 0.96
N SER A 162 -14.11 -3.47 0.92
CA SER A 162 -13.98 -2.30 1.79
C SER A 162 -14.13 -2.69 3.26
N ALA A 163 -15.10 -3.56 3.57
CA ALA A 163 -15.29 -4.09 4.91
C ALA A 163 -14.07 -4.89 5.39
N LEU A 164 -13.62 -5.85 4.58
CA LEU A 164 -12.48 -6.70 4.89
C LEU A 164 -11.20 -5.88 5.10
N GLY A 165 -10.97 -4.83 4.32
CA GLY A 165 -9.80 -3.98 4.47
C GLY A 165 -9.74 -3.29 5.83
N VAL A 166 -10.87 -2.75 6.31
CA VAL A 166 -10.98 -2.13 7.64
C VAL A 166 -10.86 -3.18 8.75
N MET A 167 -11.44 -4.37 8.56
CA MET A 167 -11.35 -5.50 9.49
C MET A 167 -9.92 -6.06 9.63
N VAL A 168 -9.09 -5.93 8.60
CA VAL A 168 -7.65 -6.20 8.69
C VAL A 168 -6.97 -5.10 9.51
N HIS A 169 -7.17 -3.84 9.15
CA HIS A 169 -6.52 -2.70 9.80
C HIS A 169 -7.35 -1.44 9.58
N GLN A 170 -7.77 -0.75 10.65
CA GLN A 170 -8.64 0.42 10.57
C GLN A 170 -8.04 1.59 9.76
N GLY A 171 -6.73 1.81 9.86
CA GLY A 171 -5.98 2.74 8.98
C GLY A 171 -6.03 2.43 7.47
N TYR A 172 -6.61 1.30 7.03
CA TYR A 172 -6.90 1.04 5.61
C TYR A 172 -7.66 2.19 4.94
N VAL A 173 -8.58 2.83 5.68
CA VAL A 173 -9.42 3.94 5.22
C VAL A 173 -8.58 5.11 4.70
N PHE A 174 -7.43 5.39 5.31
CA PHE A 174 -6.55 6.51 4.95
C PHE A 174 -5.48 6.13 3.95
N MET A 175 -4.97 4.88 4.01
CA MET A 175 -3.82 4.42 3.23
C MET A 175 -4.16 3.92 1.83
N PHE A 176 -4.92 2.83 1.73
CA PHE A 176 -5.07 2.07 0.48
C PHE A 176 -6.51 2.06 -0.06
N PHE A 177 -7.50 2.39 0.78
CA PHE A 177 -8.91 2.45 0.36
C PHE A 177 -9.16 3.55 -0.68
N ASN A 178 -8.36 4.63 -0.62
CA ASN A 178 -8.38 5.72 -1.58
C ASN A 178 -8.19 5.28 -3.04
N ILE A 179 -7.45 4.19 -3.30
CA ILE A 179 -7.31 3.61 -4.65
C ILE A 179 -8.69 3.24 -5.20
N ILE A 180 -9.50 2.54 -4.40
CA ILE A 180 -10.86 2.13 -4.79
C ILE A 180 -11.76 3.35 -4.94
N LEU A 181 -11.75 4.25 -3.94
CA LEU A 181 -12.62 5.43 -3.92
C LEU A 181 -12.37 6.35 -5.13
N VAL A 182 -11.11 6.59 -5.48
CA VAL A 182 -10.75 7.45 -6.61
C VAL A 182 -11.08 6.79 -7.94
N LEU A 183 -10.85 5.48 -8.10
CA LEU A 183 -11.23 4.78 -9.32
C LEU A 183 -12.75 4.72 -9.50
N LEU A 184 -13.52 4.56 -8.41
CA LEU A 184 -14.98 4.69 -8.43
C LEU A 184 -15.41 6.12 -8.79
N MET A 185 -14.82 7.15 -8.17
CA MET A 185 -15.09 8.54 -8.50
C MET A 185 -14.79 8.83 -9.99
N TYR A 186 -13.67 8.30 -10.48
CA TYR A 186 -13.30 8.38 -11.89
C TYR A 186 -14.39 7.74 -12.79
N LYS A 187 -14.90 6.55 -12.44
CA LYS A 187 -16.01 5.89 -13.18
C LYS A 187 -17.32 6.68 -13.11
N ILE A 188 -17.66 7.23 -11.94
CA ILE A 188 -18.86 8.09 -11.76
C ILE A 188 -18.80 9.31 -12.69
N LEU A 189 -17.62 9.92 -12.82
CA LEU A 189 -17.41 11.09 -13.68
C LEU A 189 -17.23 10.72 -15.16
N SER A 190 -16.95 9.46 -15.48
CA SER A 190 -16.75 8.99 -16.86
C SER A 190 -17.97 8.29 -17.46
N THR A 191 -19.03 8.07 -16.68
CA THR A 191 -20.24 7.34 -17.12
C THR A 191 -21.50 8.15 -16.87
N GLU A 192 -22.61 7.74 -17.49
CA GLU A 192 -23.92 8.39 -17.40
C GLU A 192 -25.05 7.38 -17.21
N GLY A 193 -26.26 7.87 -16.95
CA GLY A 193 -27.46 7.03 -16.83
C GLY A 193 -27.37 5.98 -15.72
N LYS A 194 -27.79 4.75 -16.03
CA LYS A 194 -27.87 3.63 -15.07
C LYS A 194 -26.49 3.21 -14.55
N GLU A 195 -25.46 3.23 -15.40
CA GLU A 195 -24.09 2.89 -15.00
C GLU A 195 -23.54 3.87 -13.97
N ARG A 196 -23.77 5.18 -14.16
CA ARG A 196 -23.37 6.18 -13.17
C ARG A 196 -24.03 5.94 -11.81
N LYS A 197 -25.34 5.63 -11.80
CA LYS A 197 -26.08 5.31 -10.56
C LYS A 197 -25.47 4.09 -9.86
N LYS A 198 -25.14 3.02 -10.60
CA LYS A 198 -24.45 1.83 -10.07
C LYS A 198 -23.16 2.22 -9.34
N TYR A 199 -22.28 3.00 -9.97
CA TYR A 199 -21.01 3.39 -9.33
C TYR A 199 -21.20 4.33 -8.14
N ILE A 200 -22.19 5.23 -8.18
CA ILE A 200 -22.57 6.05 -7.01
C ILE A 200 -23.00 5.17 -5.85
N THR A 201 -23.85 4.16 -6.10
CA THR A 201 -24.30 3.23 -5.06
C THR A 201 -23.13 2.43 -4.48
N ILE A 202 -22.26 1.87 -5.32
CA ILE A 202 -21.09 1.12 -4.85
C ILE A 202 -20.16 2.03 -4.03
N PHE A 203 -19.91 3.27 -4.48
CA PHE A 203 -19.10 4.24 -3.75
C PHE A 203 -19.72 4.56 -2.37
N ALA A 204 -21.01 4.89 -2.34
CA ALA A 204 -21.69 5.25 -1.10
C ALA A 204 -21.71 4.09 -0.09
N LEU A 205 -22.03 2.87 -0.55
CA LEU A 205 -22.06 1.69 0.33
C LEU A 205 -20.66 1.28 0.81
N SER A 206 -19.66 1.35 -0.06
CA SER A 206 -18.27 1.06 0.31
C SER A 206 -17.76 2.03 1.37
N LEU A 207 -18.03 3.33 1.19
CA LEU A 207 -17.66 4.38 2.14
C LEU A 207 -18.43 4.22 3.47
N LEU A 208 -19.75 3.97 3.40
CA LEU A 208 -20.59 3.81 4.58
C LEU A 208 -20.11 2.64 5.44
N VAL A 209 -19.89 1.47 4.84
CA VAL A 209 -19.41 0.29 5.55
C VAL A 209 -18.02 0.52 6.15
N ALA A 210 -17.11 1.15 5.38
CA ALA A 210 -15.77 1.48 5.88
C ALA A 210 -15.83 2.45 7.08
N CYS A 211 -16.67 3.49 7.02
CA CYS A 211 -16.86 4.44 8.12
C CYS A 211 -17.45 3.77 9.37
N ILE A 212 -18.52 2.97 9.21
CA ILE A 212 -19.15 2.26 10.34
C ILE A 212 -18.12 1.37 11.05
N LEU A 213 -17.36 0.57 10.30
CA LEU A 213 -16.34 -0.31 10.85
C LEU A 213 -15.17 0.46 11.47
N PHE A 214 -14.74 1.56 10.84
CA PHE A 214 -13.69 2.42 11.38
C PHE A 214 -14.07 2.97 12.76
N PHE A 215 -15.26 3.58 12.87
CA PHE A 215 -15.74 4.10 14.16
C PHE A 215 -16.00 2.98 15.18
N TRP A 216 -16.46 1.80 14.72
CA TRP A 216 -16.56 0.64 15.59
C TRP A 216 -15.22 0.28 16.24
N PHE A 217 -14.18 0.12 15.43
CA PHE A 217 -12.87 -0.28 15.92
C PHE A 217 -12.17 0.79 16.75
N GLU A 218 -12.40 2.08 16.46
CA GLU A 218 -11.79 3.17 17.22
C GLU A 218 -12.49 3.43 18.56
N LEU A 219 -13.81 3.23 18.64
CA LEU A 219 -14.60 3.64 19.82
C LEU A 219 -15.05 2.48 20.72
N PHE A 220 -15.30 1.29 20.16
CA PHE A 220 -16.00 0.23 20.88
C PHE A 220 -15.19 -1.08 21.02
N ALA A 221 -14.15 -1.29 20.21
CA ALA A 221 -13.43 -2.56 20.17
C ALA A 221 -12.65 -2.92 21.46
N HIS A 222 -12.46 -1.96 22.38
CA HIS A 222 -11.67 -2.14 23.60
C HIS A 222 -12.51 -2.53 24.83
N ALA A 223 -13.84 -2.57 24.72
CA ALA A 223 -14.75 -2.69 25.87
C ALA A 223 -14.48 -3.92 26.76
N ASN A 224 -14.02 -5.04 26.18
CA ASN A 224 -13.74 -6.28 26.89
C ASN A 224 -12.24 -6.57 27.07
N GLY A 225 -11.37 -5.59 26.81
CA GLY A 225 -9.91 -5.76 26.71
C GLY A 225 -9.28 -6.48 27.91
N ASN A 226 -9.65 -6.11 29.13
CA ASN A 226 -9.11 -6.70 30.36
C ASN A 226 -9.38 -8.21 30.48
N GLY A 227 -10.55 -8.67 30.01
CA GLY A 227 -10.95 -10.08 30.12
C GLY A 227 -10.22 -11.00 29.12
N ILE A 228 -9.72 -10.44 28.01
CA ILE A 228 -9.09 -11.20 26.92
C ILE A 228 -7.57 -11.03 26.86
N TYR A 229 -7.03 -10.10 27.65
CA TYR A 229 -5.63 -9.68 27.61
C TYR A 229 -4.65 -10.85 27.81
N GLU A 230 -4.80 -11.63 28.89
CA GLU A 230 -3.87 -12.70 29.24
C GLU A 230 -3.83 -13.80 28.17
N GLU A 231 -4.99 -14.18 27.62
CA GLU A 231 -5.06 -15.21 26.58
C GLU A 231 -4.42 -14.75 25.26
N ILE A 232 -4.63 -13.48 24.90
CA ILE A 232 -4.00 -12.86 23.73
C ILE A 232 -2.48 -12.80 23.90
N VAL A 233 -1.99 -12.36 25.08
CA VAL A 233 -0.55 -12.30 25.38
C VAL A 233 0.07 -13.70 25.34
N ALA A 234 -0.58 -14.71 25.93
CA ALA A 234 -0.12 -16.09 25.88
C ALA A 234 -0.03 -16.62 24.44
N SER A 235 -1.03 -16.32 23.61
CA SER A 235 -1.04 -16.69 22.19
C SER A 235 0.05 -15.95 21.40
N ALA A 236 0.21 -14.64 21.61
CA ALA A 236 1.22 -13.83 20.96
C ALA A 236 2.65 -14.28 21.29
N LYS A 237 2.90 -14.72 22.54
CA LYS A 237 4.20 -15.30 22.94
C LYS A 237 4.56 -16.55 22.12
N LYS A 238 3.58 -17.38 21.73
CA LYS A 238 3.83 -18.56 20.88
C LYS A 238 4.15 -18.17 19.43
N LEU A 239 3.55 -17.08 18.95
CA LEU A 239 3.66 -16.59 17.58
C LEU A 239 4.80 -15.58 17.37
N CYS A 240 5.52 -15.21 18.43
CA CYS A 240 6.65 -14.29 18.37
C CYS A 240 7.98 -15.01 18.64
N LYS A 241 9.03 -14.56 17.95
CA LYS A 241 10.38 -15.08 18.14
C LYS A 241 10.80 -14.95 19.60
N ASN A 242 11.19 -16.07 20.22
CA ASN A 242 11.61 -16.15 21.63
C ASN A 242 10.57 -15.59 22.62
N GLY A 243 9.27 -15.59 22.27
CA GLY A 243 8.22 -15.05 23.14
C GLY A 243 8.21 -13.53 23.30
N LYS A 244 9.00 -12.79 22.51
CA LYS A 244 9.09 -11.33 22.62
C LYS A 244 7.98 -10.66 21.83
N ILE A 245 6.90 -10.28 22.52
CA ILE A 245 5.74 -9.59 21.93
C ILE A 245 5.97 -8.07 21.79
N HIS A 246 5.09 -7.40 21.06
CA HIS A 246 5.05 -5.94 20.98
C HIS A 246 3.99 -5.37 21.93
N GLN A 247 4.40 -5.02 23.15
CA GLN A 247 3.49 -4.63 24.23
C GLN A 247 2.59 -3.44 23.85
N ASP A 248 3.14 -2.37 23.28
CA ASP A 248 2.35 -1.17 22.95
C ASP A 248 1.19 -1.46 21.98
N VAL A 249 1.33 -2.48 21.12
CA VAL A 249 0.25 -2.85 20.20
C VAL A 249 -0.88 -3.57 20.94
N VAL A 250 -0.56 -4.38 21.95
CA VAL A 250 -1.58 -4.99 22.81
C VAL A 250 -2.25 -3.91 23.67
N ASP A 251 -1.47 -3.05 24.31
CA ASP A 251 -1.95 -1.94 25.15
C ASP A 251 -2.93 -1.05 24.39
N LYS A 252 -2.58 -0.66 23.16
CA LYS A 252 -3.43 0.20 22.33
C LYS A 252 -4.63 -0.55 21.77
N GLU A 253 -4.41 -1.66 21.07
CA GLU A 253 -5.47 -2.29 20.27
C GLU A 253 -6.43 -3.13 21.11
N ILE A 254 -5.99 -3.64 22.27
CA ILE A 254 -6.82 -4.46 23.17
C ILE A 254 -7.31 -3.64 24.36
N LEU A 255 -6.44 -2.87 25.02
CA LEU A 255 -6.79 -2.12 26.23
C LEU A 255 -7.24 -0.67 25.96
N GLY A 256 -7.07 -0.16 24.74
CA GLY A 256 -7.41 1.23 24.40
C GLY A 256 -6.50 2.27 25.07
N ILE A 257 -5.28 1.88 25.46
CA ILE A 257 -4.34 2.78 26.14
C ILE A 257 -3.79 3.78 25.12
N ASP A 258 -3.86 5.07 25.47
CA ASP A 258 -3.24 6.14 24.69
C ASP A 258 -1.70 6.04 24.75
N LEU A 259 -1.08 5.98 23.56
CA LEU A 259 0.37 5.87 23.39
C LEU A 259 1.04 7.20 23.06
N THR A 260 0.28 8.29 22.92
CA THR A 260 0.81 9.59 22.46
C THR A 260 2.08 10.01 23.21
N GLY A 261 2.09 9.86 24.53
CA GLY A 261 3.27 10.17 25.37
C GLY A 261 4.47 9.24 25.12
N ARG A 262 4.23 7.96 24.79
CA ARG A 262 5.28 6.97 24.48
C ARG A 262 5.85 7.16 23.08
N GLU A 263 5.07 7.75 22.16
CA GLU A 263 5.43 7.93 20.76
C GLU A 263 6.13 9.27 20.45
N VAL A 264 6.26 10.19 21.42
CA VAL A 264 6.84 11.54 21.24
C VAL A 264 8.20 11.52 20.53
N LYS A 265 9.09 10.60 20.91
CA LYS A 265 10.42 10.46 20.28
C LYS A 265 10.30 10.17 18.78
N TYR A 266 9.36 9.30 18.41
CA TYR A 266 9.14 8.93 17.01
C TYR A 266 8.49 10.06 16.22
N HIS A 267 7.54 10.79 16.80
CA HIS A 267 6.98 11.99 16.18
C HIS A 267 8.06 13.03 15.85
N ARG A 268 8.99 13.30 16.79
CA ARG A 268 10.12 14.21 16.55
C ARG A 268 11.04 13.71 15.44
N MET A 269 11.37 12.41 15.46
CA MET A 269 12.16 11.79 14.41
C MET A 269 11.49 11.96 13.04
N ASN A 270 10.18 11.72 12.93
CA ASN A 270 9.47 11.86 11.66
C ASN A 270 9.33 13.30 11.18
N ALA A 271 9.10 14.24 12.10
CA ALA A 271 9.05 15.67 11.78
C ALA A 271 10.33 16.18 11.10
N VAL A 272 11.47 15.54 11.37
CA VAL A 272 12.76 15.85 10.74
C VAL A 272 13.02 15.02 9.49
N GLN A 273 12.73 13.72 9.54
CA GLN A 273 12.96 12.84 8.38
C GLN A 273 12.06 13.18 7.19
N PHE A 274 10.83 13.61 7.43
CA PHE A 274 9.86 13.84 6.37
C PHE A 274 10.27 14.98 5.42
N PRO A 275 10.63 16.20 5.89
CA PRO A 275 11.16 17.25 5.02
C PRO A 275 12.40 16.83 4.22
N ILE A 276 13.32 16.08 4.84
CA ILE A 276 14.52 15.56 4.15
C ILE A 276 14.11 14.62 3.02
N PHE A 277 13.17 13.70 3.28
CA PHE A 277 12.68 12.78 2.26
C PHE A 277 11.96 13.52 1.12
N ILE A 278 11.15 14.54 1.42
CA ILE A 278 10.50 15.37 0.40
C ILE A 278 11.53 16.09 -0.48
N LEU A 279 12.62 16.61 0.12
CA LEU A 279 13.72 17.23 -0.63
C LEU A 279 14.39 16.22 -1.58
N LEU A 280 14.68 15.01 -1.08
CA LEU A 280 15.31 13.96 -1.88
C LEU A 280 14.37 13.44 -2.99
N MET A 281 13.07 13.37 -2.73
CA MET A 281 12.06 12.96 -3.71
C MET A 281 11.56 14.10 -4.61
N LEU A 282 12.11 15.31 -4.47
CA LEU A 282 11.70 16.50 -5.22
C LEU A 282 11.66 16.28 -6.74
N PRO A 283 12.60 15.56 -7.39
CA PRO A 283 12.51 15.28 -8.82
C PRO A 283 11.23 14.55 -9.23
N TYR A 284 10.78 13.56 -8.46
CA TYR A 284 9.52 12.84 -8.73
C TYR A 284 8.30 13.67 -8.40
N ILE A 285 8.36 14.46 -7.32
CA ILE A 285 7.26 15.38 -6.95
C ILE A 285 7.05 16.41 -8.06
N LEU A 286 8.12 17.04 -8.55
CA LEU A 286 8.04 18.00 -9.65
C LEU A 286 7.57 17.36 -10.95
N LEU A 287 7.99 16.13 -11.25
CA LEU A 287 7.49 15.35 -12.38
C LEU A 287 5.97 15.17 -12.27
N MET A 288 5.50 14.71 -11.11
CA MET A 288 4.09 14.41 -10.85
C MET A 288 3.22 15.67 -10.87
N VAL A 289 3.68 16.77 -10.27
CA VAL A 289 2.99 18.07 -10.32
C VAL A 289 2.88 18.57 -11.75
N ARG A 290 3.95 18.48 -12.54
CA ARG A 290 3.93 18.88 -13.96
C ARG A 290 3.01 18.00 -14.79
N PHE A 291 3.04 16.69 -14.55
CA PHE A 291 2.16 15.71 -15.19
C PHE A 291 0.68 16.07 -14.94
N PHE A 292 0.27 16.23 -13.67
CA PHE A 292 -1.12 16.55 -13.34
C PHE A 292 -1.53 17.95 -13.80
N LYS A 293 -0.64 18.94 -13.71
CA LYS A 293 -0.89 20.29 -14.26
C LYS A 293 -1.16 20.23 -15.77
N GLY A 294 -0.35 19.47 -16.51
CA GLY A 294 -0.55 19.26 -17.95
C GLY A 294 -1.86 18.52 -18.26
N LEU A 295 -2.14 17.45 -17.52
CA LEU A 295 -3.36 16.64 -17.67
C LEU A 295 -4.63 17.47 -17.43
N ILE A 296 -4.67 18.29 -16.37
CA ILE A 296 -5.79 19.16 -16.03
C ILE A 296 -5.92 20.30 -17.05
N ALA A 297 -4.81 20.88 -17.50
CA ALA A 297 -4.83 21.97 -18.48
C ALA A 297 -5.38 21.53 -19.85
N GLN A 298 -5.11 20.29 -20.26
CA GLN A 298 -5.58 19.74 -21.55
C GLN A 298 -7.04 19.27 -21.53
N ALA A 299 -7.63 19.12 -20.35
CA ALA A 299 -9.04 18.77 -20.24
C ALA A 299 -9.92 19.96 -20.67
N ALA A 300 -10.61 19.84 -21.81
CA ALA A 300 -11.51 20.88 -22.30
C ALA A 300 -12.72 21.08 -21.37
N GLU A 301 -13.34 19.99 -20.94
CA GLU A 301 -14.55 20.02 -20.13
C GLU A 301 -14.28 20.12 -18.62
N LYS A 302 -15.15 20.87 -17.92
CA LYS A 302 -15.11 21.02 -16.46
C LYS A 302 -15.19 19.66 -15.74
N LYS A 303 -16.03 18.74 -16.23
CA LYS A 303 -16.19 17.38 -15.67
C LYS A 303 -14.86 16.61 -15.69
N ASN A 304 -14.14 16.67 -16.81
CA ASN A 304 -12.84 16.03 -16.97
C ASN A 304 -11.75 16.69 -16.11
N LYS A 305 -11.77 18.01 -15.94
CA LYS A 305 -10.87 18.70 -14.99
C LYS A 305 -11.07 18.19 -13.57
N ILE A 306 -12.32 18.12 -13.10
CA ILE A 306 -12.65 17.62 -11.76
C ILE A 306 -12.19 16.16 -11.60
N LYS A 307 -12.43 15.33 -12.62
CA LYS A 307 -11.98 13.93 -12.66
C LYS A 307 -10.47 13.81 -12.39
N TYR A 308 -9.65 14.60 -13.08
CA TYR A 308 -8.19 14.55 -12.90
C TYR A 308 -7.71 15.21 -11.61
N ILE A 309 -8.44 16.21 -11.09
CA ILE A 309 -8.16 16.78 -9.77
C ILE A 309 -8.32 15.71 -8.67
N PHE A 310 -9.42 14.94 -8.69
CA PHE A 310 -9.61 13.84 -7.72
C PHE A 310 -8.49 12.80 -7.79
N VAL A 311 -8.04 12.45 -9.00
CA VAL A 311 -6.89 11.55 -9.19
C VAL A 311 -5.61 12.16 -8.59
N ALA A 312 -5.36 13.44 -8.80
CA ALA A 312 -4.16 14.12 -8.32
C ALA A 312 -4.11 14.21 -6.78
N ILE A 313 -5.24 14.53 -6.14
CA ILE A 313 -5.30 14.79 -4.69
C ILE A 313 -5.69 13.57 -3.85
N GLY A 314 -6.08 12.45 -4.46
CA GLY A 314 -6.62 11.30 -3.74
C GLY A 314 -5.64 10.63 -2.76
N ALA A 315 -4.33 10.79 -2.96
CA ALA A 315 -3.33 10.39 -1.94
C ALA A 315 -3.45 11.20 -0.64
N GLY A 316 -4.07 12.38 -0.68
CA GLY A 316 -4.25 13.28 0.47
C GLY A 316 -5.10 12.71 1.60
N THR A 317 -5.80 11.58 1.39
CA THR A 317 -6.47 10.83 2.47
C THR A 317 -5.50 10.31 3.53
N ILE A 318 -4.20 10.23 3.22
CA ILE A 318 -3.14 9.85 4.17
C ILE A 318 -2.80 10.96 5.18
N LEU A 319 -3.27 12.19 4.95
CA LEU A 319 -2.89 13.35 5.76
C LEU A 319 -3.21 13.18 7.27
N PRO A 320 -4.36 12.62 7.68
CA PRO A 320 -4.61 12.35 9.09
C PRO A 320 -3.55 11.43 9.71
N ASP A 321 -3.12 10.38 9.00
CA ASP A 321 -2.05 9.50 9.48
C ASP A 321 -0.73 10.28 9.60
N LEU A 322 -0.36 11.07 8.58
CA LEU A 322 0.84 11.92 8.60
C LEU A 322 0.91 12.88 9.78
N LEU A 323 -0.23 13.36 10.26
CA LEU A 323 -0.31 14.32 11.36
C LEU A 323 -0.36 13.65 12.73
N LEU A 324 -0.99 12.48 12.84
CA LEU A 324 -1.38 11.90 14.13
C LEU A 324 -0.61 10.65 14.55
N LYS A 325 0.18 10.04 13.66
CA LYS A 325 0.85 8.76 13.93
C LYS A 325 2.36 8.86 13.62
N VAL A 326 3.10 7.74 13.58
CA VAL A 326 4.57 7.74 13.44
C VAL A 326 5.14 6.81 12.35
N ASP A 327 4.31 6.11 11.59
CA ASP A 327 4.74 5.05 10.65
C ASP A 327 5.10 5.59 9.25
N PHE A 328 5.96 6.61 9.17
CA PHE A 328 6.19 7.35 7.93
C PHE A 328 6.75 6.49 6.79
N GLY A 329 7.54 5.45 7.07
CA GLY A 329 8.02 4.52 6.03
C GLY A 329 6.86 3.84 5.30
N ARG A 330 5.87 3.36 6.06
CA ARG A 330 4.66 2.72 5.53
C ARG A 330 3.80 3.69 4.72
N TRP A 331 3.67 4.93 5.16
CA TRP A 331 2.81 5.90 4.47
C TRP A 331 3.43 6.44 3.18
N MET A 332 4.75 6.59 3.14
CA MET A 332 5.42 6.93 1.88
C MET A 332 5.19 5.83 0.84
N TYR A 333 5.22 4.56 1.25
CA TYR A 333 4.81 3.46 0.39
C TYR A 333 3.35 3.58 -0.06
N ALA A 334 2.41 3.89 0.84
CA ALA A 334 1.01 4.06 0.50
C ALA A 334 0.77 5.12 -0.58
N ILE A 335 1.45 6.28 -0.48
CA ILE A 335 1.39 7.35 -1.49
C ILE A 335 1.94 6.86 -2.85
N ILE A 336 3.09 6.17 -2.84
CA ILE A 336 3.71 5.65 -4.07
C ILE A 336 2.81 4.60 -4.74
N ALA A 337 2.32 3.63 -3.95
CA ALA A 337 1.42 2.59 -4.42
C ALA A 337 0.13 3.19 -5.00
N TYR A 338 -0.46 4.19 -4.33
CA TYR A 338 -1.63 4.90 -4.82
C TYR A 338 -1.43 5.44 -6.24
N TYR A 339 -0.39 6.27 -6.46
CA TYR A 339 -0.21 6.90 -7.76
C TYR A 339 0.12 5.87 -8.85
N CYS A 340 0.95 4.87 -8.55
CA CYS A 340 1.31 3.84 -9.53
C CYS A 340 0.08 3.00 -9.92
N VAL A 341 -0.66 2.49 -8.95
CA VAL A 341 -1.81 1.62 -9.20
C VAL A 341 -2.94 2.38 -9.90
N VAL A 342 -3.26 3.59 -9.45
CA VAL A 342 -4.31 4.41 -10.07
C VAL A 342 -3.95 4.74 -11.51
N LEU A 343 -2.73 5.24 -11.79
CA LEU A 343 -2.33 5.55 -13.16
C LEU A 343 -2.34 4.30 -14.07
N LEU A 344 -1.81 3.16 -13.59
CA LEU A 344 -1.87 1.89 -14.33
C LEU A 344 -3.32 1.46 -14.62
N ALA A 345 -4.23 1.64 -13.67
CA ALA A 345 -5.65 1.36 -13.88
C ALA A 345 -6.27 2.30 -14.91
N LEU A 346 -5.94 3.60 -14.90
CA LEU A 346 -6.42 4.56 -15.91
C LEU A 346 -5.95 4.20 -17.33
N PHE A 347 -4.69 3.77 -17.47
CA PHE A 347 -4.18 3.21 -18.74
C PHE A 347 -5.01 2.00 -19.20
N ALA A 348 -5.25 1.06 -18.28
CA ALA A 348 -5.99 -0.17 -18.56
C ALA A 348 -7.48 0.09 -18.87
N MET A 349 -8.05 1.18 -18.35
CA MET A 349 -9.39 1.65 -18.66
C MET A 349 -9.47 2.50 -19.94
N GLY A 350 -8.33 2.76 -20.59
CA GLY A 350 -8.28 3.44 -21.89
C GLY A 350 -8.32 4.97 -21.83
N ASP A 351 -7.91 5.60 -20.73
CA ASP A 351 -7.80 7.07 -20.67
C ASP A 351 -6.65 7.59 -21.55
N GLU A 352 -6.99 8.13 -22.72
CA GLU A 352 -6.02 8.66 -23.68
C GLU A 352 -5.29 9.91 -23.19
N ALA A 353 -5.91 10.72 -22.34
CA ALA A 353 -5.31 11.97 -21.86
C ALA A 353 -4.17 11.65 -20.89
N VAL A 354 -4.39 10.68 -19.99
CA VAL A 354 -3.37 10.11 -19.12
C VAL A 354 -2.25 9.49 -19.95
N GLY A 355 -2.58 8.67 -20.94
CA GLY A 355 -1.58 8.01 -21.79
C GLY A 355 -0.67 9.00 -22.52
N ARG A 356 -1.26 9.99 -23.19
CA ARG A 356 -0.52 11.05 -23.89
C ARG A 356 0.33 11.89 -22.95
N GLN A 357 -0.21 12.30 -21.79
CA GLN A 357 0.59 13.07 -20.82
C GLN A 357 1.80 12.30 -20.31
N PHE A 358 1.65 11.00 -20.11
CA PHE A 358 2.72 10.19 -19.57
C PHE A 358 3.83 9.99 -20.61
N VAL A 359 3.47 9.76 -21.88
CA VAL A 359 4.43 9.73 -23.00
C VAL A 359 5.22 11.04 -23.06
N LEU A 360 4.54 12.19 -23.03
CA LEU A 360 5.19 13.51 -23.02
C LEU A 360 6.14 13.70 -21.82
N ALA A 361 5.73 13.21 -20.64
CA ALA A 361 6.56 13.28 -19.44
C ALA A 361 7.83 12.43 -19.57
N VAL A 362 7.71 11.19 -20.05
CA VAL A 362 8.83 10.27 -20.23
C VAL A 362 9.76 10.73 -21.35
N GLU A 363 9.25 11.16 -22.50
CA GLU A 363 10.06 11.66 -23.62
C GLU A 363 10.91 12.86 -23.19
N ARG A 364 10.35 13.76 -22.38
CA ARG A 364 11.10 14.90 -21.84
C ARG A 364 12.29 14.47 -21.00
N ILE A 365 12.14 13.43 -20.18
CA ILE A 365 13.25 12.88 -19.38
C ILE A 365 14.26 12.20 -20.30
N LYS A 366 13.80 11.42 -21.28
CA LYS A 366 14.64 10.68 -22.22
C LYS A 366 15.53 11.59 -23.09
N LYS A 367 15.13 12.85 -23.31
CA LYS A 367 16.01 13.87 -23.94
C LYS A 367 17.34 14.05 -23.20
N HIS A 368 17.39 13.71 -21.91
CA HIS A 368 18.59 13.73 -21.09
C HIS A 368 18.93 12.30 -20.64
N GLY A 369 19.61 11.53 -21.50
CA GLY A 369 19.85 10.09 -21.29
C GLY A 369 20.43 9.71 -19.93
N PHE A 370 21.41 10.47 -19.43
CA PHE A 370 21.97 10.27 -18.08
C PHE A 370 20.93 10.51 -16.98
N ALA A 371 20.14 11.60 -17.08
CA ALA A 371 19.09 11.89 -16.11
C ALA A 371 17.99 10.82 -16.11
N ALA A 372 17.65 10.26 -17.28
CA ALA A 372 16.71 9.15 -17.38
C ALA A 372 17.20 7.89 -16.66
N LEU A 373 18.49 7.55 -16.80
CA LEU A 373 19.10 6.44 -16.09
C LEU A 373 19.10 6.67 -14.57
N VAL A 374 19.50 7.87 -14.14
CA VAL A 374 19.48 8.25 -12.72
C VAL A 374 18.07 8.15 -12.15
N MET A 375 17.06 8.70 -12.81
CA MET A 375 15.66 8.63 -12.35
C MET A 375 15.10 7.20 -12.29
N LEU A 376 15.66 6.25 -13.04
CA LEU A 376 15.25 4.85 -12.95
C LEU A 376 15.90 4.13 -11.76
N LEU A 377 17.18 4.40 -11.48
CA LEU A 377 17.96 3.70 -10.46
C LEU A 377 17.89 4.37 -9.08
N TYR A 378 17.68 5.68 -9.02
CA TYR A 378 17.63 6.46 -7.80
C TYR A 378 16.64 5.94 -6.74
N PRO A 379 15.46 5.36 -7.08
CA PRO A 379 14.55 4.79 -6.09
C PRO A 379 15.13 3.63 -5.27
N LEU A 380 16.12 2.91 -5.82
CA LEU A 380 16.78 1.79 -5.13
C LEU A 380 17.53 2.23 -3.87
N ILE A 381 18.01 3.47 -3.85
CA ILE A 381 18.77 4.05 -2.72
C ILE A 381 17.88 4.20 -1.48
N PHE A 382 16.56 4.34 -1.66
CA PHE A 382 15.60 4.49 -0.57
C PHE A 382 15.05 3.16 -0.07
N GLN A 383 15.50 2.02 -0.60
CA GLN A 383 14.98 0.70 -0.23
C GLN A 383 15.81 -0.03 0.83
N PRO A 384 15.17 -0.77 1.74
CA PRO A 384 13.72 -0.86 1.91
C PRO A 384 13.19 0.37 2.66
N LEU A 385 11.93 0.72 2.43
CA LEU A 385 11.19 1.56 3.37
C LEU A 385 11.00 0.78 4.68
N TRP A 386 11.22 1.43 5.82
CA TRP A 386 11.13 0.80 7.15
C TRP A 386 9.70 0.95 7.71
N ASP A 387 9.56 0.87 9.04
CA ASP A 387 8.29 1.05 9.74
C ASP A 387 8.10 2.53 10.14
N VAL A 388 8.69 2.91 11.28
CA VAL A 388 8.60 4.27 11.84
C VAL A 388 9.48 5.26 11.07
N ALA A 389 10.78 4.96 10.93
CA ALA A 389 11.66 5.77 10.09
C ALA A 389 11.38 5.49 8.61
N ILE A 390 11.70 6.46 7.74
CA ILE A 390 11.36 6.34 6.32
C ILE A 390 12.26 5.29 5.64
N CYS A 391 13.57 5.50 5.65
CA CYS A 391 14.56 4.55 5.15
C CYS A 391 15.95 4.86 5.72
N SER A 392 16.90 3.96 5.48
CA SER A 392 18.26 4.05 6.02
C SER A 392 18.97 5.36 5.67
N VAL A 393 18.82 5.86 4.44
CA VAL A 393 19.49 7.08 3.96
C VAL A 393 18.96 8.31 4.67
N VAL A 394 17.64 8.45 4.73
CA VAL A 394 17.00 9.58 5.41
C VAL A 394 17.32 9.56 6.91
N ALA A 395 17.27 8.38 7.54
CA ALA A 395 17.59 8.21 8.95
C ALA A 395 19.04 8.61 9.26
N LYS A 396 20.01 8.20 8.43
CA LYS A 396 21.42 8.59 8.58
C LYS A 396 21.61 10.10 8.41
N LEU A 397 21.03 10.70 7.38
CA LEU A 397 21.11 12.15 7.15
C LEU A 397 20.50 12.94 8.32
N ALA A 398 19.32 12.55 8.78
CA ALA A 398 18.69 13.16 9.95
C ALA A 398 19.56 13.01 11.21
N GLY A 399 20.21 11.85 11.40
CA GLY A 399 21.15 11.61 12.50
C GLY A 399 22.37 12.52 12.46
N TYR A 400 22.98 12.71 11.29
CA TYR A 400 24.12 13.64 11.12
C TYR A 400 23.72 15.09 11.38
N ILE A 401 22.55 15.52 10.94
CA ILE A 401 22.04 16.87 11.23
C ILE A 401 21.80 17.05 12.73
N ASN A 402 21.13 16.08 13.37
CA ASN A 402 20.82 16.14 14.79
C ASN A 402 22.08 16.19 15.67
N THR A 403 23.06 15.34 15.36
CA THR A 403 24.33 15.25 16.12
C THR A 403 25.28 16.39 15.78
N GLY A 404 25.50 16.68 14.49
CA GLY A 404 26.45 17.68 14.02
C GLY A 404 26.07 19.11 14.34
N LEU A 405 24.78 19.40 14.49
CA LEU A 405 24.28 20.71 14.93
C LEU A 405 23.95 20.76 16.44
N GLY A 406 24.25 19.69 17.19
CA GLY A 406 24.02 19.64 18.65
C GLY A 406 22.56 19.82 19.07
N LEU A 407 21.62 19.42 18.22
CA LEU A 407 20.21 19.78 18.36
C LEU A 407 19.45 18.94 19.41
N GLY A 408 19.97 17.75 19.74
CA GLY A 408 19.42 16.91 20.81
C GLY A 408 17.97 16.47 20.61
N TRP A 409 17.51 16.35 19.35
CA TRP A 409 16.10 16.13 19.03
C TRP A 409 15.54 14.77 19.46
N TRP A 410 16.39 13.74 19.61
CA TRP A 410 16.00 12.38 20.06
C TRP A 410 17.17 11.52 20.52
#